data_AF-A0A7L3TJA8-F1
#
_entry.id   AF-A0A7L3TJA8-F1
#
_cell.length_a   1.000
_cell.length_b   1.000
_cell.length_c   1.000
_cell.angle_alpha   90.00
_cell.angle_beta   90.00
_cell.angle_gamma   90.00
#
_symmetry.space_group_name_H-M   'P 1'
#
loop_
_entity.id
_entity.type
_entity.pdbx_description
1 polymer ?
#
loop_
_entity_poly.entity_id
_entity_poly.type
_entity_poly.pdbx_seq_one_letter_code
_entity_poly.pdbx_strand_id
1 'polypeptide(L)' 'PCPGPQRGECVCGTCRCREGFQGPGCGCRGGRGGCLRGGRECSGRGRCVCGTCHCQPGYLGPLCGHCPSCATPCQRLR' A
#
# COMPACT_ATOMS: atom_id res chain seq x y z
N PRO A 1 16.97 3.34 -11.99
CA PRO A 1 18.15 3.18 -11.10
C PRO A 1 17.80 2.31 -9.89
N CYS A 2 18.56 1.24 -9.63
CA CYS A 2 18.35 0.41 -8.43
C CYS A 2 18.92 1.14 -7.19
N PRO A 3 18.26 1.08 -6.02
CA PRO A 3 18.61 1.80 -4.79
C PRO A 3 19.82 1.22 -4.05
N GLY A 4 20.68 0.48 -4.74
CA GLY A 4 21.90 -0.12 -4.18
C GLY A 4 21.71 -1.53 -3.61
N PRO A 5 22.83 -2.19 -3.23
CA PRO A 5 22.89 -3.62 -2.95
C PRO A 5 22.08 -4.06 -1.74
N GLN A 6 21.70 -3.14 -0.84
CA GLN A 6 20.90 -3.48 0.34
C GLN A 6 19.45 -3.87 0.00
N ARG A 7 18.94 -3.39 -1.14
CA ARG A 7 17.53 -3.54 -1.53
C ARG A 7 17.35 -4.38 -2.79
N GLY A 8 18.35 -4.39 -3.66
CA GLY A 8 18.34 -5.19 -4.87
C GLY A 8 19.67 -5.11 -5.62
N GLU A 9 19.80 -5.98 -6.61
CA GLU A 9 20.97 -6.08 -7.48
C GLU A 9 20.55 -5.74 -8.92
N CYS A 10 21.39 -5.00 -9.64
CA CYS A 10 21.14 -4.72 -11.06
C CYS A 10 21.66 -5.89 -11.89
N VAL A 11 20.78 -6.58 -12.61
CA VAL A 11 21.11 -7.70 -13.48
C VAL A 11 20.57 -7.41 -14.87
N CYS A 12 21.46 -7.21 -15.85
CA CYS A 12 21.11 -6.90 -17.25
C CYS A 12 20.08 -5.77 -17.41
N GLY A 13 20.22 -4.68 -16.64
CA GLY A 13 19.32 -3.52 -16.69
C GLY A 13 18.00 -3.69 -15.91
N THR A 14 17.77 -4.84 -15.28
CA THR A 14 16.60 -5.09 -14.42
C THR A 14 17.01 -5.18 -12.96
N CYS A 15 16.24 -4.59 -12.04
CA CYS A 15 16.53 -4.72 -10.61
C CYS A 15 15.96 -6.03 -10.06
N ARG A 16 16.83 -6.95 -9.62
CA ARG A 16 16.47 -8.14 -8.86
C ARG A 16 16.39 -7.79 -7.38
N CYS A 17 15.17 -7.75 -6.83
CA CYS A 17 14.95 -7.32 -5.45
C CYS A 17 15.34 -8.38 -4.43
N ARG A 18 15.86 -7.93 -3.29
CA ARG A 18 16.08 -8.77 -2.11
C ARG A 18 14.76 -9.07 -1.40
N GLU A 19 14.79 -10.05 -0.50
CA GLU A 19 13.63 -10.42 0.32
C GLU A 19 13.06 -9.20 1.05
N GLY A 20 11.74 -9.07 1.05
CA GLY A 20 11.08 -7.91 1.64
C GLY A 20 11.29 -6.61 0.84
N PHE A 21 11.61 -6.68 -0.45
CA PHE A 21 11.57 -5.56 -1.40
C PHE A 21 10.88 -5.94 -2.71
N GLN A 22 10.20 -4.98 -3.33
CA GLN A 22 9.36 -5.17 -4.52
C GLN A 22 9.43 -3.96 -5.46
N GLY A 23 8.90 -4.16 -6.68
CA GLY A 23 8.76 -3.14 -7.71
C GLY A 23 9.97 -3.05 -8.66
N PRO A 24 9.83 -2.34 -9.79
CA PRO A 24 10.82 -2.31 -10.87
C PRO A 24 12.17 -1.72 -10.45
N GLY A 25 12.20 -0.92 -9.38
CA GLY A 25 13.40 -0.38 -8.79
C GLY A 25 13.68 -0.90 -7.38
N CYS A 26 13.01 -1.95 -6.89
CA CYS A 26 13.17 -2.43 -5.50
C CYS A 26 13.06 -1.36 -4.42
N GLY A 27 12.38 -0.24 -4.70
CA GLY A 27 12.17 0.88 -3.79
C GLY A 27 11.09 0.59 -2.75
N CYS A 28 10.21 -0.36 -3.05
CA CYS A 28 9.07 -0.68 -2.20
C CYS A 28 9.44 -1.77 -1.21
N ARG A 29 9.11 -1.57 0.07
CA ARG A 29 9.28 -2.63 1.07
C ARG A 29 8.23 -3.69 0.78
N GLY A 30 8.71 -4.88 0.45
CA GLY A 30 7.95 -6.08 0.18
C GLY A 30 7.16 -6.50 1.40
N GLY A 31 5.85 -6.35 1.32
CA GLY A 31 4.95 -6.73 2.39
C GLY A 31 3.58 -6.10 2.24
N ARG A 32 2.54 -6.91 2.41
CA ARG A 32 1.15 -6.42 2.50
C ARG A 32 0.78 -6.02 3.93
N GLY A 33 1.72 -6.10 4.88
CA GLY A 33 1.48 -5.85 6.30
C GLY A 33 0.92 -4.47 6.62
N GLY A 34 1.36 -3.42 5.90
CA GLY A 34 0.80 -2.07 6.04
C GLY A 34 -0.59 -1.88 5.43
N CYS A 35 -1.02 -2.83 4.58
CA CYS A 35 -2.29 -2.77 3.87
C CYS A 35 -3.34 -3.74 4.42
N LEU A 36 -2.95 -4.80 5.13
CA LEU A 36 -3.88 -5.76 5.73
C LEU A 36 -4.30 -5.35 7.13
N ARG A 37 -5.62 -5.27 7.36
CA ARG A 37 -6.19 -5.20 8.70
C ARG A 37 -7.37 -6.16 8.82
N GLY A 38 -7.30 -7.05 9.81
CA GLY A 38 -8.34 -8.06 10.05
C GLY A 38 -8.59 -8.95 8.83
N GLY A 39 -7.53 -9.29 8.07
CA GLY A 39 -7.64 -10.11 6.86
C GLY A 39 -8.14 -9.37 5.61
N ARG A 40 -8.49 -8.07 5.70
CA ARG A 40 -8.87 -7.26 4.52
C ARG A 40 -7.74 -6.34 4.12
N GLU A 41 -7.34 -6.42 2.86
CA GLU A 41 -6.42 -5.47 2.24
C GLU A 41 -7.15 -4.17 1.92
N CYS A 42 -6.66 -3.04 2.42
CA CYS A 42 -7.20 -1.70 2.17
C CYS A 42 -8.71 -1.59 2.37
N SER A 43 -9.25 -2.33 3.36
CA SER A 43 -10.70 -2.46 3.63
C SER A 43 -11.53 -2.94 2.42
N GLY A 44 -10.91 -3.48 1.37
CA GLY A 44 -11.52 -3.79 0.09
C GLY A 44 -11.82 -2.58 -0.80
N ARG A 45 -11.34 -1.38 -0.43
CA ARG A 45 -11.68 -0.08 -1.05
C ARG A 45 -10.45 0.63 -1.61
N GLY A 46 -9.44 -0.14 -2.00
CA GLY A 46 -8.18 0.37 -2.52
C GLY A 46 -7.24 -0.75 -2.97
N ARG A 47 -6.08 -0.37 -3.50
CA ARG A 47 -5.00 -1.29 -3.86
C ARG A 47 -3.79 -1.06 -2.98
N CYS A 48 -3.16 -2.13 -2.51
CA CYS A 48 -1.90 -2.03 -1.80
C CYS A 48 -0.75 -1.76 -2.78
N VAL A 49 -0.11 -0.60 -2.66
CA VAL A 49 1.09 -0.23 -3.41
C VAL A 49 2.19 0.07 -2.41
N CYS A 50 3.24 -0.76 -2.43
CA CYS A 50 4.45 -0.54 -1.61
C CYS A 50 4.20 -0.46 -0.09
N GLY A 51 3.20 -1.21 0.40
CA GLY A 51 2.82 -1.22 1.81
C GLY A 51 1.88 -0.08 2.21
N THR A 52 1.41 0.72 1.25
CA THR A 52 0.45 1.81 1.45
C THR A 52 -0.78 1.60 0.59
N CYS A 53 -1.95 1.88 1.15
CA CYS A 53 -3.20 1.76 0.40
C CYS A 53 -3.44 2.98 -0.48
N HIS A 54 -3.57 2.75 -1.79
CA HIS A 54 -4.16 3.70 -2.73
C HIS A 54 -5.67 3.50 -2.75
N CYS A 55 -6.38 4.44 -2.12
CA CYS A 55 -7.83 4.36 -1.94
C CYS A 55 -8.60 4.71 -3.20
N GLN A 56 -9.77 4.10 -3.34
CA GLN A 56 -10.78 4.52 -4.32
C GLN A 56 -11.31 5.93 -3.97
N PRO A 57 -11.84 6.69 -4.95
CA PRO A 57 -12.40 8.02 -4.71
C PRO A 57 -13.45 8.02 -3.59
N GLY A 58 -13.38 9.01 -2.70
CA GLY A 58 -14.28 9.12 -1.54
C GLY A 58 -13.84 8.32 -0.30
N TYR A 59 -12.81 7.49 -0.42
CA TYR A 59 -12.22 6.76 0.71
C TYR A 59 -10.89 7.38 1.16
N LEU A 60 -10.71 7.39 2.46
CA LEU A 60 -9.62 8.07 3.14
C LEU A 60 -9.00 7.19 4.23
N GLY A 61 -7.83 7.60 4.68
CA GLY A 61 -7.06 6.96 5.73
C GLY A 61 -6.14 5.84 5.23
N PRO A 62 -5.27 5.32 6.12
CA PRO A 62 -4.17 4.41 5.74
C PRO A 62 -4.66 3.06 5.18
N LEU A 63 -5.91 2.71 5.41
CA LEU A 63 -6.54 1.45 4.98
C LEU A 63 -7.85 1.69 4.23
N CYS A 64 -8.13 2.91 3.76
CA CYS A 64 -9.34 3.25 3.00
C CYS A 64 -10.67 2.92 3.71
N GLY A 65 -10.64 2.90 5.04
CA GLY A 65 -11.82 2.58 5.86
C GLY A 65 -12.70 3.78 6.16
N HIS A 66 -12.20 5.00 5.97
CA HIS A 66 -12.94 6.23 6.25
C HIS A 66 -13.63 6.74 4.99
N CYS A 67 -14.92 7.08 5.08
CA CYS A 67 -15.69 7.63 3.97
C CYS A 67 -16.61 8.74 4.50
N PRO A 68 -16.22 10.01 4.35
CA PRO A 68 -16.98 11.15 4.87
C PRO A 68 -18.38 11.27 4.23
N SER A 69 -18.49 10.89 2.97
CA SER A 69 -19.77 10.85 2.24
C SER A 69 -20.65 9.66 2.63
N CYS A 70 -20.07 8.60 3.19
CA CYS A 70 -20.80 7.46 3.74
C CYS A 70 -21.24 7.68 5.19
N ALA A 71 -20.86 8.81 5.80
CA ALA A 71 -21.23 9.12 7.17
C ALA A 71 -22.76 9.22 7.26
N THR A 72 -23.36 8.24 7.92
CA THR A 72 -24.79 8.26 8.20
C THR A 72 -25.11 9.42 9.15
N PRO A 73 -26.38 9.87 9.22
CA PRO A 73 -26.80 10.91 10.14
C PRO A 73 -26.34 10.65 11.60
N CYS A 74 -26.31 9.37 12.03
CA CYS A 74 -25.82 8.98 13.35
C CYS A 74 -24.33 9.27 13.59
N GLN A 75 -23.50 9.35 12.54
CA GLN A 75 -22.07 9.68 12.68
C GLN A 75 -21.82 11.19 12.69
N ARG A 76 -22.76 12.01 12.20
CA ARG A 76 -22.65 13.49 12.18
C ARG A 76 -23.15 14.17 13.46
N LEU A 77 -23.83 13.43 14.35
CA LEU A 77 -24.41 13.95 15.59
C LEU A 77 -23.52 13.76 16.83
N ARG A 78 -22.20 13.63 16.64
CA ARG A 78 -21.22 13.52 17.73
C ARG A 78 -20.69 14.88 18.16
#